data_AF-A0A8S3CMU9-F1
#
_entry.id   AF-A0A8S3CMU9-F1
#
_cell.length_a   1.000
_cell.length_b   1.000
_cell.length_c   1.000
_cell.angle_alpha   90.00
_cell.angle_beta   90.00
_cell.angle_gamma   90.00
#
_symmetry.space_group_name_H-M   'P 1'
#
loop_
_entity.id
_entity.type
_entity.pdbx_description
1 polymer ?
#
loop_
_entity_poly.entity_id
_entity_poly.type
_entity_poly.pdbx_seq_one_letter_code
_entity_poly.pdbx_strand_id
1 'polypeptide(L)' 'WACAMPEELSIVPKGLVCLANLDTRHQPVHRSIWELLDKEKPSAQLRYRLVDIDEQYPHSKAKVSLSFFR' A
#
# COMPACT_ATOMS: atom_id res chain seq x y z
N TRP A 1 -36.92 -16.56 5.86
CA TRP A 1 -35.77 -16.83 4.98
C TRP A 1 -35.36 -15.49 4.40
N ALA A 2 -34.44 -14.79 5.06
CA ALA A 2 -33.94 -13.52 4.55
C ALA A 2 -32.86 -13.84 3.51
N CYS A 3 -33.12 -13.51 2.25
CA CYS A 3 -32.08 -13.52 1.22
C CYS A 3 -31.06 -12.45 1.60
N ALA A 4 -29.89 -12.88 2.09
CA ALA A 4 -28.77 -11.96 2.25
C ALA A 4 -28.45 -11.36 0.87
N MET A 5 -28.50 -10.04 0.76
CA MET A 5 -28.25 -9.33 -0.48
C MET A 5 -26.77 -9.52 -0.88
N PRO A 6 -26.47 -9.90 -2.14
CA PRO A 6 -25.09 -10.09 -2.60
C PRO A 6 -24.29 -8.81 -2.39
N GLU A 7 -23.05 -8.94 -1.92
CA GLU A 7 -22.20 -7.81 -1.55
C GLU A 7 -21.87 -6.92 -2.77
N GLU A 8 -21.90 -7.51 -3.97
CA GLU A 8 -21.72 -6.85 -5.26
C GLU A 8 -22.88 -5.91 -5.62
N LEU A 9 -24.07 -6.15 -5.06
CA LEU A 9 -25.26 -5.33 -5.25
C LEU A 9 -25.46 -4.32 -4.10
N SER A 10 -24.57 -4.31 -3.11
CA SER A 10 -24.65 -3.35 -2.01
C SER A 10 -24.26 -1.95 -2.50
N ILE A 11 -25.14 -0.98 -2.22
CA ILE A 11 -24.95 0.45 -2.57
C ILE A 11 -24.11 1.14 -1.49
N VAL A 12 -23.57 0.38 -0.52
CA VAL A 12 -22.78 0.93 0.58
C VAL A 12 -21.42 1.35 0.03
N PRO A 13 -21.06 2.65 0.06
CA PRO A 13 -19.77 3.10 -0.41
C PRO A 13 -18.68 2.46 0.46
N LYS A 14 -17.84 1.62 -0.14
CA LYS A 14 -16.65 1.07 0.52
C LYS A 14 -15.54 2.12 0.44
N GLY A 15 -14.98 2.51 1.57
CA GLY A 15 -13.85 3.44 1.60
C GLY A 15 -12.65 2.83 0.90
N LEU A 16 -11.96 3.58 0.05
CA LEU A 16 -10.74 3.13 -0.62
C LEU A 16 -9.53 3.78 0.04
N VAL A 17 -8.62 2.96 0.55
CA VAL A 17 -7.33 3.38 1.07
C VAL A 17 -6.26 3.05 0.03
N CYS A 18 -5.67 4.10 -0.55
CA CYS A 18 -4.56 3.97 -1.48
C CYS A 18 -3.25 4.20 -0.74
N LEU A 19 -2.34 3.23 -0.82
CA LEU A 19 -0.97 3.40 -0.37
C LEU A 19 -0.11 3.78 -1.57
N ALA A 20 0.37 5.02 -1.59
CA ALA A 20 1.30 5.53 -2.58
C ALA A 20 2.74 5.48 -2.05
N ASN A 21 3.72 5.41 -2.95
CA ASN A 21 5.16 5.45 -2.64
C ASN A 21 5.69 4.27 -1.80
N LEU A 22 4.94 3.17 -1.69
CA LEU A 22 5.37 1.97 -1.01
C LEU A 22 6.06 1.03 -2.02
N ASP A 23 7.39 1.14 -2.11
CA ASP A 23 8.21 0.34 -3.03
C ASP A 23 8.34 -1.12 -2.56
N THR A 24 7.41 -1.97 -2.98
CA THR A 24 7.43 -3.40 -2.66
C THR A 24 8.40 -4.20 -3.52
N ARG A 25 9.01 -3.61 -4.56
CA ARG A 25 9.91 -4.28 -5.51
C ARG A 25 11.35 -4.25 -5.03
N HIS A 26 11.82 -3.10 -4.55
CA HIS A 26 13.22 -2.91 -4.15
C HIS A 26 13.42 -2.83 -2.65
N GLN A 27 12.40 -2.42 -1.87
CA GLN A 27 12.54 -2.25 -0.43
C GLN A 27 11.84 -3.37 0.35
N PRO A 28 12.60 -4.29 1.01
CA PRO A 28 12.01 -5.43 1.71
C PRO A 28 11.12 -5.02 2.88
N VAL A 29 11.42 -3.90 3.55
CA VAL A 29 10.59 -3.35 4.64
C VAL A 29 9.20 -2.97 4.14
N HIS A 30 9.11 -2.31 2.98
CA HIS A 30 7.85 -1.90 2.38
C HIS A 30 7.00 -3.10 1.99
N ARG A 31 7.64 -4.15 1.47
CA ARG A 31 6.99 -5.43 1.20
C ARG A 31 6.41 -6.07 2.45
N SER A 32 7.18 -6.15 3.54
CA SER A 32 6.69 -6.69 4.82
C SER A 32 5.50 -5.90 5.38
N ILE A 33 5.52 -4.57 5.26
CA ILE A 33 4.40 -3.71 5.67
C ILE A 33 3.15 -4.01 4.83
N TRP A 34 3.29 -4.14 3.51
CA TRP A 34 2.17 -4.48 2.62
C TRP A 34 1.60 -5.86 2.92
N GLU A 35 2.45 -6.88 3.10
CA GLU A 35 2.02 -8.25 3.42
C GLU A 35 1.28 -8.32 4.76
N LEU A 36 1.75 -7.59 5.77
CA LEU A 36 1.09 -7.53 7.07
C LEU A 36 -0.28 -6.84 6.98
N LEU A 37 -0.36 -5.72 6.25
CA LEU A 37 -1.62 -5.04 5.99
C LEU A 37 -2.59 -5.91 5.19
N ASP A 38 -2.09 -6.66 4.21
CA ASP A 38 -2.89 -7.53 3.34
C ASP A 38 -3.50 -8.69 4.12
N LYS A 39 -2.73 -9.23 5.08
CA LYS A 39 -3.15 -10.33 5.96
C LYS A 39 -4.11 -9.89 7.07
N GLU A 40 -3.88 -8.72 7.66
CA GLU A 40 -4.66 -8.18 8.78
C GLU A 40 -5.76 -7.20 8.31
N LYS A 41 -6.16 -7.24 7.02
CA LYS A 41 -7.16 -6.31 6.48
C LYS A 41 -8.40 -6.30 7.37
N PRO A 42 -8.75 -5.16 8.00
CA PRO A 42 -9.97 -5.07 8.77
C PRO A 42 -11.14 -5.30 7.81
N SER A 43 -11.98 -6.30 8.14
CA SER A 43 -13.15 -6.72 7.36
C SER A 43 -14.22 -5.62 7.19
N ALA A 44 -14.04 -4.47 7.85
CA ALA A 44 -14.97 -3.37 7.87
C ALA A 44 -14.79 -2.46 6.65
N GLN A 45 -15.50 -2.76 5.55
CA GLN A 45 -15.88 -1.82 4.48
C GLN A 45 -14.76 -1.06 3.76
N LEU A 46 -13.49 -1.32 4.03
CA LEU A 46 -12.35 -0.65 3.42
C LEU A 46 -11.69 -1.55 2.38
N ARG A 47 -11.45 -0.99 1.19
CA ARG A 47 -10.63 -1.59 0.15
C ARG A 47 -9.25 -0.98 0.24
N TYR A 48 -8.21 -1.80 0.21
CA TYR A 48 -6.82 -1.35 0.19
C TYR A 48 -6.25 -1.60 -1.21
N ARG A 49 -5.58 -0.59 -1.78
CA ARG A 49 -4.92 -0.71 -3.08
C ARG A 49 -3.51 -0.12 -2.99
N LEU A 50 -2.55 -0.90 -3.45
CA LEU A 50 -1.19 -0.43 -3.69
C LEU A 50 -1.17 0.33 -5.03
N VAL A 51 -0.64 1.54 -5.02
CA VAL A 51 -0.41 2.32 -6.24
C VAL A 51 1.05 2.17 -6.61
N ASP A 52 1.32 1.70 -7.83
CA ASP A 52 2.68 1.58 -8.36
C ASP A 52 3.38 2.94 -8.32
N ILE A 53 4.66 2.91 -7.99
CA ILE A 53 5.51 4.11 -8.03
C ILE A 53 5.81 4.40 -9.50
N ASP A 54 5.59 5.64 -9.90
CA ASP A 54 6.01 6.12 -11.20
C ASP A 54 7.54 6.29 -11.18
N GLU A 55 8.26 5.30 -11.73
CA GLU A 55 9.74 5.30 -11.83
C GLU A 55 10.28 6.48 -12.66
N GLN A 56 9.40 7.30 -13.25
CA GLN A 56 9.78 8.53 -13.98
C GLN A 56 10.36 9.62 -13.07
N TYR A 57 10.10 9.59 -11.75
CA TYR A 57 10.67 10.57 -10.82
C TYR A 57 11.91 10.00 -10.11
N PRO A 58 13.07 10.68 -10.18
CA PRO A 58 14.31 10.15 -9.67
C PRO A 58 14.25 9.97 -8.16
N HIS A 59 14.56 8.76 -7.69
CA HIS A 59 14.84 8.51 -6.29
C HIS A 59 15.92 9.49 -5.81
N SER A 60 15.61 10.27 -4.78
CA SER A 60 16.59 11.12 -4.12
C SER A 60 17.72 10.24 -3.60
N LYS A 61 18.85 10.23 -4.32
CA LYS A 61 20.06 9.53 -3.90
C LYS A 61 20.37 9.96 -2.47
N ALA A 62 20.52 9.00 -1.56
CA ALA A 62 21.01 9.29 -0.22
C ALA A 62 22.30 10.11 -0.36
N LYS A 63 22.39 11.24 0.37
CA LYS A 63 23.65 11.97 0.50
C LYS A 63 24.66 10.98 1.05
N VAL A 64 25.57 10.50 0.20
CA VAL A 64 26.77 9.82 0.65
C VAL A 64 27.51 10.85 1.48
N SER A 65 27.40 10.74 2.81
CA SER A 65 28.27 11.49 3.70
C SER A 65 29.67 10.96 3.45
N LEU A 66 30.40 11.64 2.56
CA LEU A 66 31.85 11.52 2.47
C LEU A 66 32.40 11.98 3.83
N SER A 67 32.48 11.05 4.79
CA SER A 67 33.42 11.17 5.90
C SER A 67 34.82 10.98 5.34
N PHE A 68 35.23 11.93 4.52
CA PHE A 68 36.61 12.22 4.19
C PHE A 68 37.01 13.28 5.21
N PHE A 69 37.60 12.88 6.33
CA PHE A 69 38.64 13.66 7.00
C PHE A 69 39.32 12.81 8.08
N ARG A 70 40.56 12.46 7.72
CA ARG A 70 41.74 12.15 8.54
C ARG A 70 41.89 10.77 9.15
#